data_AF-A0A0W0VMC6-F1
#
_entry.id   AF-A0A0W0VMC6-F1
#
_cell.length_a   1.000
_cell.length_b   1.000
_cell.length_c   1.000
_cell.angle_alpha   90.00
_cell.angle_beta   90.00
_cell.angle_gamma   90.00
#
_symmetry.space_group_name_H-M   'P 1'
#
loop_
_entity.id
_entity.type
_entity.pdbx_description
1 polymer ?
#
loop_
_entity_poly.entity_id
_entity_poly.type
_entity_poly.pdbx_seq_one_letter_code
_entity_poly.pdbx_strand_id
1 'polypeptide(L)'
;MVSENKQMFLKAPEHSKSMKASQIEPIADHYKNKYQIVIYKNGSTAVGKQFIAKKIAIYRHRYEETARDYQDEKSKYANYVMRGFEPGEFTLNEENIGKKNCTLIKELLKEYLTPAVDENSVQELIELDEEQFNKVNTILMSNPAAKNILDQEIHQFLREEHRELKENISHCCLSMKEAWTEIIAIKQELKSNEAVGYVYTNGESKRSSHFEVLIITRQAIIKPVSWYGSELAFTRSGKNQFAELPLDKPAILQASNAIPVPQADIFACGTLGFLYLKELLKDDKAQLKEYALIFPYYDENDNLQWFFYPSPQVLKYSQSSKYNEVVKAMLVDSDIPQSLKLQEEQYRVATLKGLLRQSIAKAKEKKIDAVEKYNLNILSSLDNYRAKWLKAYENAMLSRASMDLPLPEKNQTINFFLAYSSHRLQKYASPLLAANHALLKQAIKAEKTQDSLQENIAQKNDIQAVSASENEAAAFSPKL
;
A
#
# COMPACT_ATOMS: atom_id res chain seq x y z
N MET A 1 23.56 22.39 2.18
CA MET A 1 22.46 23.24 1.67
C MET A 1 21.31 22.37 1.19
N VAL A 2 20.07 22.71 1.58
CA VAL A 2 18.84 22.03 1.16
C VAL A 2 18.41 22.59 -0.21
N SER A 3 18.10 21.73 -1.19
CA SER A 3 17.71 22.18 -2.54
C SER A 3 16.44 23.05 -2.52
N GLU A 4 16.30 24.00 -3.45
CA GLU A 4 15.15 24.89 -3.58
C GLU A 4 13.79 24.16 -3.59
N ASN A 5 13.67 23.03 -4.31
CA ASN A 5 12.44 22.22 -4.33
C ASN A 5 12.07 21.65 -2.94
N LYS A 6 13.06 21.38 -2.09
CA LYS A 6 12.85 20.88 -0.72
C LYS A 6 12.38 22.03 0.17
N GLN A 7 13.00 23.21 0.07
CA GLN A 7 12.57 24.40 0.82
C GLN A 7 11.12 24.78 0.48
N MET A 8 10.71 24.71 -0.80
CA MET A 8 9.33 24.94 -1.21
C MET A 8 8.34 23.97 -0.52
N PHE A 9 8.69 22.69 -0.45
CA PHE A 9 7.84 21.70 0.23
C PHE A 9 7.71 21.99 1.72
N LEU A 10 8.82 22.34 2.40
CA LEU A 10 8.81 22.64 3.83
C LEU A 10 7.96 23.88 4.19
N LYS A 11 7.68 24.76 3.22
CA LYS A 11 6.82 25.93 3.38
C LYS A 11 5.34 25.69 2.99
N ALA A 12 4.99 24.50 2.49
CA ALA A 12 3.63 24.22 2.02
C ALA A 12 2.66 24.02 3.21
N PRO A 13 1.44 24.60 3.15
CA PRO A 13 0.49 24.59 4.27
C PRO A 13 -0.12 23.20 4.56
N GLU A 14 -0.11 22.29 3.58
CA GLU A 14 -0.58 20.92 3.75
C GLU A 14 0.41 19.90 3.20
N HIS A 15 0.53 18.77 3.91
CA HIS A 15 1.34 17.63 3.50
C HIS A 15 0.43 16.40 3.40
N SER A 16 -0.17 16.19 2.23
CA SER A 16 -0.94 14.96 1.97
C SER A 16 0.00 13.75 1.98
N LYS A 17 -0.31 12.76 2.82
CA LYS A 17 0.52 11.56 3.03
C LYS A 17 -0.01 10.31 2.33
N SER A 18 -1.30 10.26 1.98
CA SER A 18 -1.92 9.05 1.43
C SER A 18 -1.87 9.00 -0.10
N MET A 19 -1.58 7.81 -0.61
CA MET A 19 -1.60 7.52 -2.04
C MET A 19 -2.86 6.72 -2.40
N LYS A 20 -3.47 7.06 -3.54
CA LYS A 20 -4.64 6.37 -4.09
C LYS A 20 -4.23 5.31 -5.10
N ALA A 21 -5.00 4.23 -5.22
CA ALA A 21 -4.73 3.15 -6.16
C ALA A 21 -4.79 3.61 -7.64
N SER A 22 -5.51 4.69 -7.93
CA SER A 22 -5.54 5.34 -9.25
C SER A 22 -4.25 6.08 -9.60
N GLN A 23 -3.38 6.37 -8.64
CA GLN A 23 -2.12 7.09 -8.85
C GLN A 23 -0.97 6.15 -9.23
N ILE A 24 -1.12 4.83 -9.03
CA ILE A 24 -0.08 3.82 -9.22
C ILE A 24 0.43 3.79 -10.67
N GLU A 25 -0.48 3.74 -11.65
CA GLU A 25 -0.12 3.65 -13.08
C GLU A 25 0.65 4.89 -13.56
N PRO A 26 0.19 6.14 -13.34
CA PRO A 26 0.97 7.33 -13.66
C PRO A 26 2.38 7.36 -13.02
N ILE A 27 2.50 6.91 -11.76
CA ILE A 27 3.78 6.85 -11.07
C ILE A 27 4.68 5.77 -11.69
N ALA A 28 4.13 4.60 -11.99
CA ALA A 28 4.84 3.50 -12.66
C ALA A 28 5.36 3.94 -14.04
N ASP A 29 4.53 4.62 -14.84
CA ASP A 29 4.92 5.17 -16.14
C ASP A 29 6.04 6.19 -16.03
N HIS A 30 5.98 7.08 -15.02
CA HIS A 30 7.08 8.02 -14.75
C HIS A 30 8.39 7.27 -14.49
N TYR A 31 8.38 6.22 -13.67
CA TYR A 31 9.57 5.44 -13.36
C TYR A 31 10.07 4.59 -14.51
N LYS A 32 9.16 4.06 -15.34
CA LYS A 32 9.52 3.39 -16.59
C LYS A 32 10.25 4.35 -17.53
N ASN A 33 9.69 5.52 -17.79
CA ASN A 33 10.27 6.47 -18.72
C ASN A 33 11.59 7.07 -18.21
N LYS A 34 11.67 7.38 -16.91
CA LYS A 34 12.83 8.06 -16.34
C LYS A 34 13.98 7.13 -15.96
N TYR A 35 13.66 5.95 -15.45
CA TYR A 35 14.64 5.03 -14.84
C TYR A 35 14.64 3.65 -15.47
N GLN A 36 13.81 3.40 -16.49
CA GLN A 36 13.63 2.08 -17.12
C GLN A 36 13.16 1.02 -16.11
N ILE A 37 12.42 1.44 -15.08
CA ILE A 37 11.86 0.56 -14.05
C ILE A 37 10.46 0.13 -14.46
N VAL A 38 10.23 -1.17 -14.58
CA VAL A 38 8.89 -1.73 -14.82
C VAL A 38 8.22 -2.03 -13.49
N ILE A 39 7.02 -1.49 -13.28
CA ILE A 39 6.18 -1.75 -12.11
C ILE A 39 4.79 -2.16 -12.61
N TYR A 40 4.30 -3.31 -12.18
CA TYR A 40 2.95 -3.78 -12.45
C TYR A 40 2.02 -3.45 -11.29
N LYS A 41 0.84 -2.91 -11.59
CA LYS A 41 -0.30 -2.92 -10.67
C LYS A 41 -1.01 -4.27 -10.80
N ASN A 42 -1.50 -4.85 -9.71
CA ASN A 42 -2.30 -6.07 -9.77
C ASN A 42 -3.46 -5.91 -10.78
N GLY A 43 -3.62 -6.87 -11.67
CA GLY A 43 -4.61 -6.83 -12.75
C GLY A 43 -4.15 -6.18 -14.05
N SER A 44 -2.94 -5.62 -14.11
CA SER A 44 -2.46 -4.89 -15.30
C SER A 44 -1.83 -5.79 -16.38
N THR A 45 -1.42 -7.03 -16.04
CA THR A 45 -0.87 -7.98 -17.02
C THR A 45 -1.98 -8.66 -17.82
N ALA A 46 -1.61 -9.44 -18.84
CA ALA A 46 -2.58 -10.24 -19.60
C ALA A 46 -3.36 -11.22 -18.71
N VAL A 47 -2.67 -11.91 -17.80
CA VAL A 47 -3.28 -12.84 -16.83
C VAL A 47 -4.22 -12.10 -15.88
N GLY A 48 -3.78 -10.98 -15.32
CA GLY A 48 -4.60 -10.15 -14.44
C GLY A 48 -5.86 -9.61 -15.12
N LYS A 49 -5.73 -9.13 -16.37
CA LYS A 49 -6.86 -8.63 -17.18
C LYS A 49 -7.90 -9.72 -17.44
N GLN A 50 -7.49 -10.97 -17.65
CA GLN A 50 -8.42 -12.08 -17.84
C GLN A 50 -9.27 -12.34 -16.59
N PHE A 51 -8.66 -12.33 -15.40
CA PHE A 51 -9.39 -12.47 -14.13
C PHE A 51 -10.40 -11.33 -13.93
N ILE A 52 -9.98 -10.08 -14.15
CA ILE A 52 -10.86 -8.92 -14.03
C ILE A 52 -12.03 -9.01 -15.04
N ALA A 53 -11.75 -9.35 -16.30
CA ALA A 53 -12.77 -9.50 -17.32
C ALA A 53 -13.82 -10.56 -16.95
N LYS A 54 -13.38 -11.71 -16.42
CA LYS A 54 -14.27 -12.78 -15.94
C LYS A 54 -15.19 -12.30 -14.82
N LYS A 55 -14.65 -11.59 -13.82
CA LYS A 55 -15.45 -11.02 -12.72
C LYS A 55 -16.45 -9.98 -13.21
N ILE A 56 -16.01 -9.06 -14.07
CA ILE A 56 -16.89 -8.05 -14.66
C ILE A 56 -18.03 -8.72 -15.44
N ALA A 57 -17.76 -9.79 -16.18
CA ALA A 57 -18.79 -10.54 -16.89
C ALA A 57 -19.83 -11.16 -15.92
N ILE A 58 -19.38 -11.71 -14.78
CA ILE A 58 -20.28 -12.23 -13.74
C ILE A 58 -21.17 -11.11 -13.17
N TYR A 59 -20.59 -9.97 -12.81
CA TYR A 59 -21.36 -8.84 -12.28
C TYR A 59 -22.33 -8.26 -13.31
N ARG A 60 -21.95 -8.21 -14.60
CA ARG A 60 -22.84 -7.78 -15.68
C ARG A 60 -23.98 -8.77 -15.90
N HIS A 61 -23.70 -10.07 -15.92
CA HIS A 61 -24.73 -11.09 -16.02
C HIS A 61 -25.73 -10.96 -14.86
N ARG A 62 -25.25 -10.88 -13.62
CA ARG A 62 -26.12 -10.69 -12.44
C ARG A 62 -26.93 -9.39 -12.53
N TYR A 63 -26.35 -8.32 -13.05
CA TYR A 63 -27.07 -7.05 -13.28
C TYR A 63 -28.22 -7.24 -14.28
N GLU A 64 -27.97 -7.90 -15.40
CA GLU A 64 -28.96 -8.14 -16.46
C GLU A 64 -30.03 -9.16 -16.04
N GLU A 65 -29.65 -10.19 -15.30
CA GLU A 65 -30.52 -11.22 -14.74
C GLU A 65 -31.46 -10.63 -13.70
N THR A 66 -30.93 -9.91 -12.69
CA THR A 66 -31.75 -9.18 -11.72
C THR A 66 -32.70 -8.21 -12.41
N ALA A 67 -32.24 -7.45 -13.41
CA ALA A 67 -33.13 -6.55 -14.15
C ALA A 67 -34.27 -7.31 -14.87
N ARG A 68 -33.99 -8.50 -15.42
CA ARG A 68 -34.99 -9.34 -16.09
C ARG A 68 -35.99 -9.94 -15.11
N ASP A 69 -35.52 -10.52 -14.02
CA ASP A 69 -36.34 -11.25 -13.02
C ASP A 69 -37.43 -10.38 -12.39
N TYR A 70 -37.17 -9.06 -12.30
CA TYR A 70 -38.09 -8.10 -11.70
C TYR A 70 -38.79 -7.18 -12.71
N GLN A 71 -38.51 -7.32 -14.01
CA GLN A 71 -39.30 -6.72 -15.10
C GLN A 71 -40.46 -7.61 -15.54
N ASP A 72 -40.39 -8.92 -15.30
CA ASP A 72 -41.47 -9.84 -15.65
C ASP A 72 -42.59 -9.83 -14.59
N GLU A 73 -43.71 -9.18 -14.91
CA GLU A 73 -44.90 -9.16 -14.06
C GLU A 73 -45.44 -10.55 -13.73
N LYS A 74 -45.12 -11.59 -14.54
CA LYS A 74 -45.58 -12.96 -14.29
C LYS A 74 -44.83 -13.67 -13.16
N SER A 75 -43.67 -13.18 -12.76
CA SER A 75 -42.80 -13.86 -11.79
C SER A 75 -42.18 -12.95 -10.73
N LYS A 76 -42.17 -11.63 -10.92
CA LYS A 76 -41.39 -10.70 -10.08
C LYS A 76 -41.73 -10.76 -8.59
N TYR A 77 -42.99 -10.97 -8.23
CA TYR A 77 -43.41 -11.00 -6.83
C TYR A 77 -43.02 -12.31 -6.15
N ALA A 78 -43.21 -13.44 -6.84
CA ALA A 78 -42.76 -14.74 -6.33
C ALA A 78 -41.23 -14.80 -6.23
N ASN A 79 -40.50 -14.32 -7.24
CA ASN A 79 -39.04 -14.20 -7.23
C ASN A 79 -38.53 -13.37 -6.04
N TYR A 80 -39.19 -12.24 -5.74
CA TYR A 80 -38.81 -11.40 -4.60
C TYR A 80 -39.04 -12.11 -3.27
N VAL A 81 -40.22 -12.69 -3.12
CA VAL A 81 -40.63 -13.32 -1.87
C VAL A 81 -39.78 -14.57 -1.60
N MET A 82 -39.50 -15.42 -2.58
CA MET A 82 -38.60 -16.58 -2.41
C MET A 82 -37.20 -16.18 -1.93
N ARG A 83 -36.62 -15.10 -2.46
CA ARG A 83 -35.35 -14.56 -1.97
C ARG A 83 -35.45 -14.00 -0.54
N GLY A 84 -36.57 -13.36 -0.20
CA GLY A 84 -36.77 -12.69 1.08
C GLY A 84 -37.00 -13.62 2.29
N PHE A 85 -37.13 -14.94 2.06
CA PHE A 85 -37.25 -15.96 3.12
C PHE A 85 -35.93 -16.73 3.37
N GLU A 86 -34.84 -16.42 2.67
CA GLU A 86 -33.50 -16.93 3.01
C GLU A 86 -32.86 -16.09 4.15
N PRO A 87 -32.14 -16.67 5.12
CA PRO A 87 -31.45 -15.90 6.15
C PRO A 87 -30.40 -14.93 5.57
N GLY A 88 -30.60 -13.61 5.69
CA GLY A 88 -29.70 -12.57 5.15
C GLY A 88 -30.15 -11.11 5.36
N GLU A 89 -29.38 -10.15 4.85
CA GLU A 89 -29.53 -8.69 5.08
C GLU A 89 -30.82 -8.07 4.51
N PHE A 90 -31.46 -8.71 3.52
CA PHE A 90 -32.72 -8.26 2.92
C PHE A 90 -33.80 -9.33 3.04
N THR A 91 -34.27 -9.53 4.27
CA THR A 91 -35.40 -10.42 4.54
C THR A 91 -36.71 -9.64 4.49
N LEU A 92 -37.80 -10.31 4.09
CA LEU A 92 -39.20 -9.88 4.35
C LEU A 92 -39.48 -9.96 5.85
N ASN A 93 -38.70 -9.24 6.64
CA ASN A 93 -38.77 -9.23 8.08
C ASN A 93 -39.59 -8.03 8.57
N GLU A 94 -39.99 -8.09 9.84
CA GLU A 94 -40.80 -7.04 10.45
C GLU A 94 -40.07 -5.69 10.54
N GLU A 95 -38.73 -5.69 10.47
CA GLU A 95 -37.89 -4.48 10.56
C GLU A 95 -37.95 -3.65 9.27
N ASN A 96 -37.98 -4.29 8.11
CA ASN A 96 -37.94 -3.63 6.81
C ASN A 96 -39.32 -3.14 6.36
N ILE A 97 -40.30 -4.03 6.37
CA ILE A 97 -41.65 -3.71 5.84
C ILE A 97 -42.67 -3.43 6.93
N GLY A 98 -42.32 -3.62 8.20
CA GLY A 98 -43.23 -3.48 9.33
C GLY A 98 -44.07 -4.74 9.59
N LYS A 99 -44.30 -5.03 10.87
CA LYS A 99 -45.05 -6.20 11.36
C LYS A 99 -46.39 -6.43 10.63
N LYS A 100 -47.20 -5.37 10.45
CA LYS A 100 -48.51 -5.47 9.80
C LYS A 100 -48.42 -5.95 8.34
N ASN A 101 -47.43 -5.46 7.60
CA ASN A 101 -47.23 -5.81 6.19
C ASN A 101 -46.66 -7.23 6.06
N CYS A 102 -45.75 -7.60 6.96
CA CYS A 102 -45.22 -8.97 7.04
C CYS A 102 -46.34 -9.98 7.36
N THR A 103 -47.24 -9.67 8.32
CA THR A 103 -48.41 -10.50 8.63
C THR A 103 -49.33 -10.67 7.41
N LEU A 104 -49.62 -9.57 6.69
CA LEU A 104 -50.44 -9.64 5.46
C LEU A 104 -49.85 -10.61 4.43
N ILE A 105 -48.54 -10.49 4.14
CA ILE A 105 -47.88 -11.36 3.15
C ILE A 105 -47.87 -12.81 3.61
N LYS A 106 -47.59 -13.08 4.90
CA LYS A 106 -47.63 -14.43 5.47
C LYS A 106 -49.02 -15.05 5.42
N GLU A 107 -50.07 -14.28 5.70
CA GLU A 107 -51.46 -14.75 5.60
C GLU A 107 -51.84 -15.13 4.16
N LEU A 108 -51.41 -14.33 3.19
CA LEU A 108 -51.63 -14.61 1.76
C LEU A 108 -50.92 -15.88 1.29
N LEU A 109 -49.76 -16.20 1.88
CA LEU A 109 -48.92 -17.34 1.48
C LEU A 109 -48.99 -18.52 2.44
N LYS A 110 -49.89 -18.53 3.42
CA LYS A 110 -49.93 -19.52 4.52
C LYS A 110 -49.91 -20.99 4.07
N GLU A 111 -50.44 -21.30 2.90
CA GLU A 111 -50.51 -22.66 2.33
C GLU A 111 -49.18 -23.11 1.70
N TYR A 112 -48.26 -22.16 1.51
CA TYR A 112 -46.94 -22.34 0.92
C TYR A 112 -45.82 -22.13 1.95
N LEU A 113 -46.17 -21.99 3.24
CA LEU A 113 -45.22 -21.81 4.32
C LEU A 113 -45.05 -23.09 5.13
N THR A 114 -43.84 -23.30 5.67
CA THR A 114 -43.60 -24.37 6.63
C THR A 114 -44.44 -24.16 7.91
N PRO A 115 -44.87 -25.25 8.58
CA PRO A 115 -45.58 -25.14 9.84
C PRO A 115 -44.69 -24.45 10.89
N ALA A 116 -45.26 -23.52 11.66
CA ALA A 116 -44.57 -22.97 12.82
C ALA A 116 -44.41 -24.08 13.88
N VAL A 117 -43.17 -24.33 14.31
CA VAL A 117 -42.84 -25.40 15.27
C VAL A 117 -42.95 -24.89 16.73
N ASP A 118 -42.78 -23.59 16.94
CA ASP A 118 -43.01 -22.86 18.19
C ASP A 118 -43.28 -21.35 17.93
N GLU A 119 -43.52 -20.57 18.99
CA GLU A 119 -43.80 -19.11 18.91
C GLU A 119 -42.64 -18.27 18.35
N ASN A 120 -41.43 -18.82 18.26
CA ASN A 120 -40.23 -18.15 17.76
C ASN A 120 -39.75 -18.70 16.41
N SER A 121 -40.47 -19.67 15.84
CA SER A 121 -40.08 -20.35 14.61
C SER A 121 -40.23 -19.45 13.40
N VAL A 122 -39.17 -19.34 12.60
CA VAL A 122 -39.21 -18.69 11.30
C VAL A 122 -39.92 -19.64 10.32
N GLN A 123 -41.12 -19.27 9.88
CA GLN A 123 -41.78 -19.95 8.77
C GLN A 123 -41.06 -19.61 7.47
N GLU A 124 -40.72 -20.61 6.69
CA GLU A 124 -40.03 -20.51 5.41
C GLU A 124 -40.98 -20.90 4.28
N LEU A 125 -40.71 -20.45 3.06
CA LEU A 125 -41.43 -20.97 1.89
C LEU A 125 -41.04 -22.44 1.67
N ILE A 126 -42.03 -23.28 1.36
CA ILE A 126 -41.77 -24.63 0.88
C ILE A 126 -41.12 -24.59 -0.51
N GLU A 127 -40.47 -25.67 -0.92
CA GLU A 127 -40.02 -25.83 -2.30
C GLU A 127 -41.25 -25.84 -3.24
N LEU A 128 -41.34 -24.84 -4.11
CA LEU A 128 -42.48 -24.64 -5.02
C LEU A 128 -42.19 -25.25 -6.38
N ASP A 129 -43.13 -26.01 -6.92
CA ASP A 129 -43.15 -26.35 -8.34
C ASP A 129 -43.58 -25.15 -9.21
N GLU A 130 -43.50 -25.28 -10.54
CA GLU A 130 -43.84 -24.20 -11.48
C GLU A 130 -45.29 -23.72 -11.35
N GLU A 131 -46.24 -24.61 -11.06
CA GLU A 131 -47.65 -24.25 -10.92
C GLU A 131 -47.87 -23.47 -9.61
N GLN A 132 -47.28 -23.94 -8.51
CA GLN A 132 -47.30 -23.30 -7.21
C GLN A 132 -46.61 -21.93 -7.23
N PHE A 133 -45.46 -21.82 -7.90
CA PHE A 133 -44.74 -20.57 -8.10
C PHE A 133 -45.61 -19.53 -8.81
N ASN A 134 -46.25 -19.92 -9.91
CA ASN A 134 -47.15 -19.04 -10.66
C ASN A 134 -48.40 -18.63 -9.85
N LYS A 135 -48.93 -19.54 -9.03
CA LYS A 135 -50.03 -19.24 -8.10
C LYS A 135 -49.61 -18.21 -7.04
N VAL A 136 -48.43 -18.39 -6.44
CA VAL A 136 -47.88 -17.43 -5.47
C VAL A 136 -47.75 -16.03 -6.10
N ASN A 137 -47.19 -15.92 -7.29
CA ASN A 137 -47.10 -14.63 -7.98
C ASN A 137 -48.49 -14.00 -8.22
N THR A 138 -49.45 -14.82 -8.66
CA THR A 138 -50.82 -14.37 -8.93
C THR A 138 -51.54 -13.89 -7.67
N ILE A 139 -51.38 -14.58 -6.53
CA ILE A 139 -51.94 -14.18 -5.24
C ILE A 139 -51.42 -12.80 -4.83
N LEU A 140 -50.11 -12.61 -4.90
CA LEU A 140 -49.46 -11.36 -4.51
C LEU A 140 -49.82 -10.20 -5.44
N MET A 141 -49.85 -10.46 -6.75
CA MET A 141 -50.23 -9.47 -7.77
C MET A 141 -51.70 -9.05 -7.65
N SER A 142 -52.60 -9.99 -7.32
CA SER A 142 -54.05 -9.72 -7.27
C SER A 142 -54.49 -9.00 -6.00
N ASN A 143 -53.63 -8.93 -4.97
CA ASN A 143 -53.90 -8.17 -3.74
C ASN A 143 -53.26 -6.77 -3.82
N PRO A 144 -54.04 -5.67 -3.93
CA PRO A 144 -53.48 -4.33 -4.12
C PRO A 144 -52.55 -3.84 -3.01
N ALA A 145 -52.81 -4.25 -1.76
CA ALA A 145 -51.98 -3.86 -0.62
C ALA A 145 -50.63 -4.57 -0.65
N ALA A 146 -50.63 -5.89 -0.84
CA ALA A 146 -49.40 -6.68 -0.97
C ALA A 146 -48.59 -6.25 -2.21
N LYS A 147 -49.27 -6.03 -3.33
CA LYS A 147 -48.67 -5.53 -4.57
C LYS A 147 -47.94 -4.20 -4.37
N ASN A 148 -48.58 -3.22 -3.73
CA ASN A 148 -47.99 -1.90 -3.48
C ASN A 148 -46.76 -1.97 -2.56
N ILE A 149 -46.82 -2.80 -1.51
CA ILE A 149 -45.67 -3.05 -0.62
C ILE A 149 -44.53 -3.65 -1.43
N LEU A 150 -44.78 -4.75 -2.14
CA LEU A 150 -43.75 -5.46 -2.89
C LEU A 150 -43.18 -4.64 -4.05
N ASP A 151 -43.97 -3.82 -4.75
CA ASP A 151 -43.46 -2.92 -5.79
C ASP A 151 -42.44 -1.91 -5.21
N GLN A 152 -42.70 -1.36 -4.02
CA GLN A 152 -41.77 -0.43 -3.35
C GLN A 152 -40.47 -1.13 -2.94
N GLU A 153 -40.59 -2.31 -2.33
CA GLU A 153 -39.48 -3.12 -1.87
C GLU A 153 -38.61 -3.62 -3.03
N ILE A 154 -39.22 -4.17 -4.10
CA ILE A 154 -38.53 -4.57 -5.32
C ILE A 154 -37.79 -3.37 -5.93
N HIS A 155 -38.43 -2.20 -6.01
CA HIS A 155 -37.78 -0.99 -6.52
C HIS A 155 -36.59 -0.54 -5.65
N GLN A 156 -36.67 -0.65 -4.33
CA GLN A 156 -35.56 -0.33 -3.45
C GLN A 156 -34.42 -1.34 -3.61
N PHE A 157 -34.72 -2.62 -3.52
CA PHE A 157 -33.77 -3.72 -3.73
C PHE A 157 -33.05 -3.58 -5.07
N LEU A 158 -33.78 -3.39 -6.18
CA LEU A 158 -33.20 -3.19 -7.50
C LEU A 158 -32.24 -2.01 -7.54
N ARG A 159 -32.58 -0.89 -6.91
CA ARG A 159 -31.71 0.29 -6.87
C ARG A 159 -30.41 0.01 -6.11
N GLU A 160 -30.51 -0.67 -4.98
CA GLU A 160 -29.36 -0.98 -4.12
C GLU A 160 -28.45 -2.04 -4.73
N GLU A 161 -29.01 -3.14 -5.21
CA GLU A 161 -28.31 -4.22 -5.92
C GLU A 161 -27.64 -3.69 -7.19
N HIS A 162 -28.34 -2.89 -8.01
CA HIS A 162 -27.75 -2.27 -9.19
C HIS A 162 -26.65 -1.26 -8.85
N ARG A 163 -26.79 -0.51 -7.75
CA ARG A 163 -25.74 0.40 -7.27
C ARG A 163 -24.50 -0.41 -6.87
N GLU A 164 -24.67 -1.45 -6.06
CA GLU A 164 -23.57 -2.30 -5.62
C GLU A 164 -22.87 -2.99 -6.79
N LEU A 165 -23.61 -3.58 -7.73
CA LEU A 165 -23.04 -4.22 -8.92
C LEU A 165 -22.29 -3.21 -9.80
N LYS A 166 -22.81 -1.99 -9.98
CA LYS A 166 -22.10 -0.91 -10.69
C LYS A 166 -20.81 -0.52 -9.97
N GLU A 167 -20.86 -0.40 -8.64
CA GLU A 167 -19.68 -0.13 -7.83
C GLU A 167 -18.65 -1.26 -7.98
N ASN A 168 -19.05 -2.52 -7.82
CA ASN A 168 -18.23 -3.73 -7.99
C ASN A 168 -17.58 -3.81 -9.38
N ILE A 169 -18.32 -3.48 -10.45
CA ILE A 169 -17.76 -3.39 -11.82
C ILE A 169 -16.71 -2.27 -11.89
N SER A 170 -17.05 -1.08 -11.38
CA SER A 170 -16.18 0.09 -11.46
C SER A 170 -14.92 0.00 -10.59
N HIS A 171 -14.96 -0.89 -9.59
CA HIS A 171 -13.91 -1.09 -8.61
C HIS A 171 -13.22 -2.46 -8.68
N CYS A 172 -13.59 -3.29 -9.66
CA CYS A 172 -13.13 -4.67 -9.77
C CYS A 172 -11.60 -4.81 -9.73
N CYS A 173 -11.11 -5.65 -8.83
CA CYS A 173 -9.69 -5.93 -8.63
C CYS A 173 -9.43 -7.43 -8.44
N LEU A 174 -8.14 -7.79 -8.50
CA LEU A 174 -7.70 -9.13 -8.14
C LEU A 174 -7.82 -9.34 -6.63
N SER A 175 -8.28 -10.54 -6.25
CA SER A 175 -8.08 -11.09 -4.91
C SER A 175 -6.61 -11.45 -4.71
N MET A 176 -6.20 -11.72 -3.47
CA MET A 176 -4.82 -12.14 -3.15
C MET A 176 -4.41 -13.42 -3.91
N LYS A 177 -5.32 -14.39 -4.05
CA LYS A 177 -5.05 -15.66 -4.76
C LYS A 177 -4.83 -15.44 -6.26
N GLU A 178 -5.62 -14.57 -6.88
CA GLU A 178 -5.47 -14.23 -8.30
C GLU A 178 -4.23 -13.38 -8.53
N ALA A 179 -3.95 -12.42 -7.64
CA ALA A 179 -2.71 -11.65 -7.64
C ALA A 179 -1.47 -12.56 -7.52
N TRP A 180 -1.52 -13.60 -6.69
CA TRP A 180 -0.45 -14.59 -6.60
C TRP A 180 -0.24 -15.34 -7.92
N THR A 181 -1.34 -15.72 -8.58
CA THR A 181 -1.27 -16.38 -9.89
C THR A 181 -0.61 -15.46 -10.93
N GLU A 182 -0.96 -14.18 -10.93
CA GLU A 182 -0.31 -13.15 -11.77
C GLU A 182 1.19 -12.99 -11.45
N ILE A 183 1.56 -12.92 -10.16
CA ILE A 183 2.96 -12.83 -9.71
C ILE A 183 3.79 -14.02 -10.21
N ILE A 184 3.25 -15.23 -10.11
CA ILE A 184 3.94 -16.45 -10.58
C ILE A 184 4.10 -16.44 -12.10
N ALA A 185 3.08 -16.00 -12.85
CA ALA A 185 3.19 -15.86 -14.30
C ALA A 185 4.29 -14.87 -14.69
N ILE A 186 4.34 -13.69 -14.05
CA ILE A 186 5.43 -12.71 -14.26
C ILE A 186 6.79 -13.36 -13.99
N LYS A 187 6.97 -14.04 -12.85
CA LYS A 187 8.23 -14.72 -12.49
C LYS A 187 8.67 -15.73 -13.55
N GLN A 188 7.72 -16.44 -14.16
CA GLN A 188 7.98 -17.45 -15.18
C GLN A 188 8.42 -16.86 -16.53
N GLU A 189 8.09 -15.61 -16.81
CA GLU A 189 8.45 -14.93 -18.07
C GLU A 189 9.77 -14.16 -17.96
N LEU A 190 10.20 -13.78 -16.75
CA LEU A 190 11.43 -13.01 -16.54
C LEU A 190 12.70 -13.80 -16.92
N LYS A 191 13.64 -13.09 -17.56
CA LYS A 191 15.01 -13.57 -17.75
C LYS A 191 15.81 -13.49 -16.45
N SER A 192 16.90 -14.25 -16.38
CA SER A 192 17.73 -14.40 -15.17
C SER A 192 18.26 -13.07 -14.58
N ASN A 193 18.43 -12.03 -15.40
CA ASN A 193 18.93 -10.71 -15.02
C ASN A 193 17.82 -9.64 -14.88
N GLU A 194 16.56 -9.99 -15.13
CA GLU A 194 15.42 -9.08 -15.05
C GLU A 194 14.83 -9.06 -13.64
N ALA A 195 14.34 -7.89 -13.24
CA ALA A 195 13.55 -7.72 -12.04
C ALA A 195 12.50 -6.64 -12.30
N VAL A 196 11.31 -6.83 -11.75
CA VAL A 196 10.20 -5.89 -11.89
C VAL A 196 9.55 -5.63 -10.54
N GLY A 197 8.98 -4.45 -10.38
CA GLY A 197 8.14 -4.13 -9.24
C GLY A 197 6.72 -4.66 -9.45
N TYR A 198 6.05 -5.00 -8.37
CA TYR A 198 4.64 -5.36 -8.35
C TYR A 198 3.95 -4.68 -7.17
N VAL A 199 2.76 -4.15 -7.38
CA VAL A 199 1.96 -3.46 -6.35
C VAL A 199 0.60 -4.12 -6.27
N TYR A 200 0.28 -4.66 -5.09
CA TYR A 200 -1.04 -5.18 -4.76
C TYR A 200 -1.81 -4.16 -3.94
N THR A 201 -3.00 -3.81 -4.42
CA THR A 201 -3.80 -2.71 -3.85
C THR A 201 -4.81 -3.13 -2.79
N ASN A 202 -4.74 -4.37 -2.28
CA ASN A 202 -5.72 -4.92 -1.34
C ASN A 202 -7.18 -4.80 -1.83
N GLY A 203 -7.40 -5.11 -3.11
CA GLY A 203 -8.74 -5.08 -3.71
C GLY A 203 -9.23 -3.70 -4.13
N GLU A 204 -8.41 -2.65 -3.99
CA GLU A 204 -8.81 -1.28 -4.31
C GLU A 204 -8.30 -0.81 -5.68
N SER A 205 -9.18 -0.20 -6.47
CA SER A 205 -8.84 0.28 -7.82
C SER A 205 -8.55 1.78 -7.87
N LYS A 206 -9.23 2.57 -7.01
CA LYS A 206 -9.28 4.04 -7.09
C LYS A 206 -9.05 4.77 -5.75
N ARG A 207 -9.36 4.15 -4.61
CA ARG A 207 -9.33 4.81 -3.29
C ARG A 207 -7.95 4.69 -2.65
N SER A 208 -7.76 5.41 -1.55
CA SER A 208 -6.58 5.23 -0.70
C SER A 208 -6.76 3.93 0.10
N SER A 209 -5.73 3.08 0.09
CA SER A 209 -5.71 1.86 0.91
C SER A 209 -4.27 1.49 1.24
N HIS A 210 -4.12 0.46 2.08
CA HIS A 210 -2.83 -0.20 2.26
C HIS A 210 -2.39 -0.80 0.93
N PHE A 211 -1.10 -0.70 0.59
CA PHE A 211 -0.53 -1.37 -0.57
C PHE A 211 0.62 -2.28 -0.14
N GLU A 212 0.64 -3.48 -0.72
CA GLU A 212 1.77 -4.39 -0.64
C GLU A 212 2.63 -4.22 -1.89
N VAL A 213 3.94 -4.11 -1.71
CA VAL A 213 4.88 -4.05 -2.84
C VAL A 213 5.81 -5.26 -2.82
N LEU A 214 6.12 -5.77 -4.01
CA LEU A 214 7.01 -6.89 -4.22
C LEU A 214 8.03 -6.55 -5.32
N ILE A 215 9.21 -7.15 -5.24
CA ILE A 215 10.14 -7.23 -6.35
C ILE A 215 10.17 -8.67 -6.83
N ILE A 216 9.84 -8.87 -8.10
CA ILE A 216 9.81 -10.19 -8.73
C ILE A 216 11.10 -10.34 -9.54
N THR A 217 11.88 -11.36 -9.22
CA THR A 217 13.02 -11.83 -10.04
C THR A 217 12.76 -13.26 -10.47
N ARG A 218 13.57 -13.77 -11.41
CA ARG A 218 13.48 -15.18 -11.82
C ARG A 218 13.67 -16.14 -10.65
N GLN A 219 14.52 -15.80 -9.69
CA GLN A 219 14.92 -16.67 -8.59
C GLN A 219 14.01 -16.51 -7.37
N ALA A 220 13.64 -15.26 -7.02
CA ALA A 220 12.95 -14.94 -5.78
C ALA A 220 11.82 -13.93 -5.98
N ILE A 221 10.87 -13.93 -5.05
CA ILE A 221 9.91 -12.85 -4.87
C ILE A 221 10.28 -12.19 -3.56
N ILE A 222 10.59 -10.91 -3.59
CA ILE A 222 11.13 -10.17 -2.45
C ILE A 222 10.03 -9.26 -1.95
N LYS A 223 9.80 -9.27 -0.64
CA LYS A 223 8.99 -8.28 0.06
C LYS A 223 9.95 -7.26 0.68
N PRO A 224 10.23 -6.14 0.00
CA PRO A 224 11.27 -5.21 0.43
C PRO A 224 10.87 -4.41 1.66
N VAL A 225 9.59 -4.41 2.03
CA VAL A 225 9.05 -3.80 3.24
C VAL A 225 8.15 -4.80 3.95
N SER A 226 8.55 -5.23 5.14
CA SER A 226 7.70 -6.05 6.02
C SER A 226 6.80 -5.14 6.85
N TRP A 227 5.51 -5.45 6.85
CA TRP A 227 4.51 -4.77 7.66
C TRP A 227 4.05 -5.74 8.75
N TYR A 228 4.09 -5.31 10.02
CA TYR A 228 3.72 -6.15 11.16
C TYR A 228 2.34 -5.70 11.69
N GLY A 229 1.38 -6.62 11.78
CA GLY A 229 -0.01 -6.38 12.18
C GLY A 229 -0.96 -7.46 11.65
N SER A 230 -2.14 -7.60 12.24
CA SER A 230 -3.16 -8.55 11.78
C SER A 230 -3.89 -8.00 10.56
N GLU A 231 -4.02 -8.82 9.50
CA GLU A 231 -4.78 -8.57 8.26
C GLU A 231 -4.06 -7.86 7.09
N LEU A 232 -2.77 -8.11 6.90
CA LEU A 232 -2.06 -7.63 5.70
C LEU A 232 -1.92 -8.74 4.65
N ALA A 233 -2.18 -8.43 3.39
CA ALA A 233 -2.06 -9.43 2.33
C ALA A 233 -0.64 -10.01 2.27
N PHE A 234 -0.57 -11.29 1.89
CA PHE A 234 0.67 -12.06 1.85
C PHE A 234 1.39 -12.26 3.21
N THR A 235 0.81 -11.87 4.36
CA THR A 235 1.41 -12.12 5.69
C THR A 235 1.04 -13.47 6.32
N ARG A 236 0.05 -14.20 5.77
CA ARG A 236 -0.49 -15.43 6.39
C ARG A 236 -0.62 -16.66 5.49
N SER A 237 -0.45 -16.55 4.19
CA SER A 237 -0.64 -17.69 3.27
C SER A 237 0.68 -18.21 2.71
N GLY A 238 1.30 -19.15 3.43
CA GLY A 238 2.31 -20.05 2.86
C GLY A 238 3.76 -19.71 3.20
N LYS A 239 4.35 -20.54 4.07
CA LYS A 239 5.79 -20.63 4.34
C LYS A 239 6.60 -20.66 3.03
N ASN A 240 7.72 -19.94 2.98
CA ASN A 240 8.75 -19.98 1.93
C ASN A 240 8.46 -19.20 0.63
N GLN A 241 7.41 -18.38 0.55
CA GLN A 241 7.02 -17.72 -0.71
C GLN A 241 7.78 -16.42 -0.99
N PHE A 242 8.25 -15.73 0.05
CA PHE A 242 8.89 -14.42 -0.05
C PHE A 242 10.26 -14.41 0.63
N ALA A 243 11.18 -13.63 0.07
CA ALA A 243 12.34 -13.15 0.80
C ALA A 243 11.96 -11.85 1.52
N GLU A 244 12.05 -11.84 2.85
CA GLU A 244 11.69 -10.67 3.67
C GLU A 244 12.67 -10.47 4.84
N LEU A 245 12.60 -9.30 5.49
CA LEU A 245 13.28 -9.07 6.77
C LEU A 245 12.29 -9.41 7.89
N PRO A 246 12.42 -10.55 8.60
CA PRO A 246 11.37 -11.03 9.48
C PRO A 246 11.68 -10.66 10.95
N LEU A 247 11.56 -9.36 11.28
CA LEU A 247 11.82 -8.86 12.64
C LEU A 247 10.73 -9.26 13.65
N ASP A 248 9.61 -9.83 13.19
CA ASP A 248 8.59 -10.43 14.05
C ASP A 248 8.99 -11.78 14.64
N LYS A 249 10.10 -12.36 14.17
CA LYS A 249 10.58 -13.66 14.63
C LYS A 249 11.49 -13.51 15.85
N PRO A 250 11.19 -14.17 16.98
CA PRO A 250 12.03 -14.11 18.18
C PRO A 250 13.48 -14.58 17.99
N ALA A 251 13.73 -15.45 17.00
CA ALA A 251 15.07 -15.89 16.62
C ALA A 251 15.90 -14.78 15.94
N ILE A 252 15.23 -13.79 15.36
CA ILE A 252 15.85 -12.65 14.67
C ILE A 252 15.91 -11.42 15.58
N LEU A 253 14.82 -11.10 16.26
CA LEU A 253 14.70 -9.95 17.14
C LEU A 253 13.90 -10.29 18.40
N GLN A 254 14.50 -10.03 19.55
CA GLN A 254 13.79 -9.98 20.83
C GLN A 254 13.68 -8.51 21.22
N ALA A 255 12.46 -8.02 21.42
CA ALA A 255 12.18 -6.64 21.82
C ALA A 255 11.45 -6.64 23.15
N SER A 256 11.81 -5.73 24.07
CA SER A 256 11.10 -5.58 25.35
C SER A 256 9.69 -5.03 25.20
N ASN A 257 9.44 -4.24 24.15
CA ASN A 257 8.16 -3.60 23.84
C ASN A 257 7.72 -3.93 22.41
N ALA A 258 7.74 -2.95 21.50
CA ALA A 258 7.25 -3.10 20.14
C ALA A 258 8.39 -3.43 19.17
N ILE A 259 8.07 -4.23 18.15
CA ILE A 259 8.96 -4.46 17.00
C ILE A 259 9.05 -3.13 16.23
N PRO A 260 10.27 -2.59 16.00
CA PRO A 260 10.41 -1.37 15.25
C PRO A 260 10.03 -1.61 13.78
N VAL A 261 9.20 -0.72 13.25
CA VAL A 261 8.76 -0.70 11.85
C VAL A 261 9.40 0.46 11.09
N PRO A 262 9.59 0.34 9.76
CA PRO A 262 10.15 1.44 8.97
C PRO A 262 9.22 2.65 8.88
N GLN A 263 7.93 2.54 9.22
CA GLN A 263 6.97 3.66 9.17
C GLN A 263 5.95 3.58 10.30
N ALA A 264 5.50 4.75 10.79
CA ALA A 264 4.59 4.86 11.93
C ALA A 264 3.09 4.92 11.56
N ASP A 265 2.71 5.15 10.30
CA ASP A 265 1.32 5.27 9.87
C ASP A 265 0.98 4.34 8.68
N ILE A 266 -0.27 3.92 8.58
CA ILE A 266 -0.75 3.03 7.49
C ILE A 266 -1.03 3.76 6.18
N PHE A 267 -0.99 5.10 6.16
CA PHE A 267 -1.44 5.87 4.99
C PHE A 267 -0.32 6.14 3.99
N ALA A 268 0.92 6.28 4.45
CA ALA A 268 2.08 6.46 3.58
C ALA A 268 2.79 5.14 3.21
N CYS A 269 2.21 3.98 3.56
CA CYS A 269 2.80 2.66 3.25
C CYS A 269 3.02 2.46 1.75
N GLY A 270 2.05 2.91 0.93
CA GLY A 270 2.14 2.88 -0.52
C GLY A 270 3.27 3.74 -1.06
N THR A 271 3.44 4.95 -0.52
CA THR A 271 4.58 5.81 -0.87
C THR A 271 5.89 5.11 -0.53
N LEU A 272 6.03 4.61 0.71
CA LEU A 272 7.25 3.95 1.15
C LEU A 272 7.59 2.77 0.24
N GLY A 273 6.60 1.94 -0.07
CA GLY A 273 6.74 0.82 -0.99
C GLY A 273 7.26 1.24 -2.36
N PHE A 274 6.68 2.27 -2.98
CA PHE A 274 7.16 2.80 -4.26
C PHE A 274 8.57 3.36 -4.21
N LEU A 275 8.95 3.99 -3.11
CA LEU A 275 10.30 4.52 -2.92
C LEU A 275 11.33 3.39 -2.77
N TYR A 276 10.95 2.29 -2.13
CA TYR A 276 11.76 1.08 -2.05
C TYR A 276 11.91 0.45 -3.43
N LEU A 277 10.81 0.26 -4.17
CA LEU A 277 10.86 -0.23 -5.57
C LEU A 277 11.77 0.63 -6.43
N LYS A 278 11.60 1.97 -6.37
CA LYS A 278 12.42 2.91 -7.13
C LYS A 278 13.91 2.75 -6.80
N GLU A 279 14.30 2.82 -5.53
CA GLU A 279 15.72 2.78 -5.18
C GLU A 279 16.35 1.41 -5.43
N LEU A 280 15.59 0.31 -5.29
CA LEU A 280 16.10 -1.05 -5.50
C LEU A 280 16.21 -1.42 -6.99
N LEU A 281 15.33 -0.88 -7.85
CA LEU A 281 15.26 -1.23 -9.27
C LEU A 281 15.96 -0.24 -10.21
N LYS A 282 16.25 1.00 -9.77
CA LYS A 282 17.00 1.98 -10.58
C LYS A 282 18.42 1.49 -10.91
N ASP A 283 19.05 2.14 -11.87
CA ASP A 283 20.47 1.99 -12.20
C ASP A 283 20.86 0.51 -12.41
N ASP A 284 20.11 -0.19 -13.26
CA ASP A 284 20.21 -1.64 -13.49
C ASP A 284 20.20 -2.49 -12.20
N LYS A 285 19.34 -2.11 -11.26
CA LYS A 285 19.14 -2.79 -9.97
C LYS A 285 20.41 -2.83 -9.11
N ALA A 286 21.30 -1.86 -9.23
CA ALA A 286 22.59 -1.83 -8.51
C ALA A 286 22.40 -1.97 -6.98
N GLN A 287 21.40 -1.31 -6.41
CA GLN A 287 21.09 -1.41 -4.98
C GLN A 287 20.67 -2.83 -4.56
N LEU A 288 19.90 -3.52 -5.40
CA LEU A 288 19.49 -4.90 -5.14
C LEU A 288 20.65 -5.89 -5.32
N LYS A 289 21.53 -5.67 -6.30
CA LYS A 289 22.66 -6.57 -6.61
C LYS A 289 23.84 -6.43 -5.64
N GLU A 290 24.15 -5.22 -5.20
CA GLU A 290 25.39 -4.93 -4.49
C GLU A 290 25.21 -4.60 -3.01
N TYR A 291 24.03 -4.08 -2.64
CA TYR A 291 23.79 -3.51 -1.31
C TYR A 291 22.65 -4.17 -0.54
N ALA A 292 21.94 -5.12 -1.15
CA ALA A 292 21.00 -5.99 -0.46
C ALA A 292 21.57 -7.40 -0.37
N LEU A 293 21.06 -8.20 0.57
CA LEU A 293 21.45 -9.60 0.72
C LEU A 293 20.22 -10.49 0.71
N ILE A 294 20.27 -11.58 -0.06
CA ILE A 294 19.22 -12.60 -0.09
C ILE A 294 19.85 -13.96 0.15
N PHE A 295 19.38 -14.66 1.18
CA PHE A 295 19.88 -15.99 1.49
C PHE A 295 18.82 -16.88 2.15
N PRO A 296 18.86 -18.19 1.89
CA PRO A 296 18.02 -19.15 2.59
C PRO A 296 18.45 -19.27 4.06
N TYR A 297 17.51 -19.34 4.98
CA TYR A 297 17.76 -19.61 6.41
C TYR A 297 16.71 -20.55 6.98
N TYR A 298 17.01 -21.18 8.12
CA TYR A 298 16.04 -22.01 8.82
C TYR A 298 15.40 -21.20 9.94
N ASP A 299 14.07 -21.18 9.99
CA ASP A 299 13.31 -20.56 11.07
C ASP A 299 13.35 -21.40 12.36
N GLU A 300 12.77 -20.88 13.44
CA GLU A 300 12.68 -21.55 14.75
C GLU A 300 11.94 -22.90 14.71
N ASN A 301 11.18 -23.16 13.64
CA ASN A 301 10.46 -24.39 13.40
C ASN A 301 11.15 -25.25 12.33
N ASP A 302 12.45 -25.00 12.08
CA ASP A 302 13.29 -25.75 11.13
C ASP A 302 12.78 -25.71 9.66
N ASN A 303 11.91 -24.76 9.30
CA ASN A 303 11.47 -24.56 7.91
C ASN A 303 12.45 -23.66 7.16
N LEU A 304 12.74 -24.02 5.91
CA LEU A 304 13.61 -23.25 5.04
C LEU A 304 12.90 -22.00 4.49
N GLN A 305 13.23 -20.83 5.02
CA GLN A 305 12.73 -19.53 4.59
C GLN A 305 13.77 -18.76 3.76
N TRP A 306 13.35 -17.65 3.15
CA TRP A 306 14.26 -16.71 2.48
C TRP A 306 14.38 -15.42 3.29
N PHE A 307 15.61 -15.05 3.62
CA PHE A 307 15.93 -13.79 4.27
C PHE A 307 16.23 -12.72 3.22
N PHE A 308 15.71 -11.52 3.42
CA PHE A 308 16.09 -10.32 2.67
C PHE A 308 16.62 -9.26 3.63
N TYR A 309 17.89 -8.88 3.46
CA TYR A 309 18.49 -7.74 4.13
C TYR A 309 18.45 -6.52 3.21
N PRO A 310 17.86 -5.39 3.63
CA PRO A 310 17.62 -4.25 2.76
C PRO A 310 18.89 -3.48 2.42
N SER A 311 18.87 -2.79 1.27
CA SER A 311 19.87 -1.77 0.94
C SER A 311 19.83 -0.59 1.90
N PRO A 312 20.97 0.04 2.23
CA PRO A 312 20.96 1.21 3.10
C PRO A 312 20.26 2.41 2.46
N GLN A 313 20.19 2.48 1.13
CA GLN A 313 19.55 3.60 0.42
C GLN A 313 18.05 3.69 0.68
N VAL A 314 17.38 2.59 1.00
CA VAL A 314 15.94 2.61 1.30
C VAL A 314 15.67 3.08 2.75
N LEU A 315 16.65 2.97 3.65
CA LEU A 315 16.52 3.34 5.07
C LEU A 315 16.41 4.85 5.30
N LYS A 316 16.80 5.69 4.31
CA LYS A 316 16.61 7.15 4.38
C LYS A 316 15.12 7.55 4.44
N TYR A 317 14.23 6.69 3.92
CA TYR A 317 12.78 6.93 3.93
C TYR A 317 12.10 6.49 5.22
N SER A 318 12.76 5.66 6.04
CA SER A 318 12.20 5.18 7.30
C SER A 318 11.77 6.36 8.19
N GLN A 319 10.66 6.26 8.89
CA GLN A 319 10.27 7.22 9.93
C GLN A 319 10.82 6.82 11.31
N SER A 320 11.39 5.62 11.44
CA SER A 320 11.91 5.09 12.70
C SER A 320 13.44 5.02 12.68
N SER A 321 14.09 5.83 13.51
CA SER A 321 15.53 5.69 13.78
C SER A 321 15.85 4.36 14.48
N LYS A 322 14.95 3.91 15.38
CA LYS A 322 15.06 2.60 16.05
C LYS A 322 15.14 1.45 15.05
N TYR A 323 14.30 1.46 14.02
CA TYR A 323 14.35 0.47 12.94
C TYR A 323 15.70 0.48 12.23
N ASN A 324 16.22 1.66 11.88
CA ASN A 324 17.51 1.78 11.18
C ASN A 324 18.67 1.25 12.05
N GLU A 325 18.69 1.57 13.35
CA GLU A 325 19.73 1.07 14.25
C GLU A 325 19.64 -0.44 14.50
N VAL A 326 18.43 -1.01 14.59
CA VAL A 326 18.23 -2.47 14.64
C VAL A 326 18.75 -3.14 13.38
N VAL A 327 18.39 -2.62 12.18
CA VAL A 327 18.89 -3.14 10.91
C VAL A 327 20.42 -3.06 10.86
N LYS A 328 21.01 -1.92 11.23
CA LYS A 328 22.46 -1.71 11.25
C LYS A 328 23.17 -2.68 12.19
N ALA A 329 22.60 -2.97 13.37
CA ALA A 329 23.21 -3.87 14.34
C ALA A 329 23.33 -5.32 13.84
N MET A 330 22.51 -5.74 12.87
CA MET A 330 22.65 -7.05 12.24
C MET A 330 23.98 -7.21 11.49
N LEU A 331 24.66 -6.12 11.13
CA LEU A 331 25.96 -6.13 10.44
C LEU A 331 27.17 -6.24 11.37
N VAL A 332 26.97 -6.28 12.70
CA VAL A 332 28.09 -6.48 13.62
C VAL A 332 28.76 -7.82 13.30
N ASP A 333 30.08 -7.80 13.21
CA ASP A 333 30.90 -8.97 12.90
C ASP A 333 31.08 -9.84 14.12
N SER A 334 30.01 -10.55 14.42
CA SER A 334 29.92 -11.45 15.55
C SER A 334 28.94 -12.56 15.20
N ASP A 335 29.18 -13.77 15.73
CA ASP A 335 28.28 -14.90 15.55
C ASP A 335 27.17 -14.92 16.62
N ILE A 336 27.26 -14.04 17.62
CA ILE A 336 26.29 -13.92 18.72
C ILE A 336 25.35 -12.73 18.52
N PRO A 337 24.07 -12.84 18.97
CA PRO A 337 23.13 -11.74 18.93
C PRO A 337 23.63 -10.50 19.69
N GLN A 338 23.33 -9.32 19.17
CA GLN A 338 23.74 -8.03 19.71
C GLN A 338 22.67 -7.43 20.60
N SER A 339 23.06 -6.99 21.80
CA SER A 339 22.19 -6.23 22.70
C SER A 339 22.28 -4.74 22.39
N LEU A 340 21.13 -4.10 22.18
CA LEU A 340 21.00 -2.67 21.90
C LEU A 340 20.05 -2.06 22.93
N LYS A 341 20.48 -0.96 23.55
CA LYS A 341 19.61 -0.12 24.36
C LYS A 341 19.33 1.17 23.58
N LEU A 342 18.07 1.36 23.18
CA LEU A 342 17.65 2.56 22.47
C LEU A 342 16.54 3.24 23.29
N GLN A 343 16.87 4.39 23.89
CA GLN A 343 16.01 5.05 24.88
C GLN A 343 15.71 4.11 26.07
N GLU A 344 14.44 3.85 26.36
CA GLU A 344 13.97 2.96 27.43
C GLU A 344 13.79 1.51 26.96
N GLU A 345 13.99 1.22 25.68
CA GLU A 345 13.76 -0.10 25.09
C GLU A 345 15.06 -0.91 24.96
N GLN A 346 14.95 -2.21 25.19
CA GLN A 346 16.04 -3.16 24.99
C GLN A 346 15.71 -4.10 23.82
N TYR A 347 16.69 -4.29 22.95
CA TYR A 347 16.61 -5.22 21.84
C TYR A 347 17.78 -6.19 21.88
N ARG A 348 17.52 -7.43 21.48
CA ARG A 348 18.55 -8.43 21.17
C ARG A 348 18.35 -8.87 19.73
N VAL A 349 19.33 -8.58 18.88
CA VAL A 349 19.23 -8.72 17.41
C VAL A 349 20.21 -9.77 16.91
N ALA A 350 19.74 -10.73 16.13
CA ALA A 350 20.63 -11.68 15.45
C ALA A 350 21.50 -10.97 14.40
N THR A 351 22.76 -11.36 14.31
CA THR A 351 23.70 -10.86 13.30
C THR A 351 23.57 -11.67 12.01
N LEU A 352 23.87 -11.07 10.86
CA LEU A 352 23.88 -11.77 9.57
C LEU A 352 24.88 -12.94 9.59
N LYS A 353 26.04 -12.74 10.22
CA LYS A 353 27.06 -13.78 10.37
C LYS A 353 26.55 -14.96 11.21
N GLY A 354 25.90 -14.68 12.34
CA GLY A 354 25.28 -15.70 13.18
C GLY A 354 24.18 -16.48 12.44
N LEU A 355 23.29 -15.78 11.73
CA LEU A 355 22.22 -16.39 10.94
C LEU A 355 22.77 -17.30 9.82
N LEU A 356 23.78 -16.85 9.09
CA LEU A 356 24.44 -17.65 8.04
C LEU A 356 25.08 -18.91 8.62
N ARG A 357 25.83 -18.80 9.73
CA ARG A 357 26.46 -19.97 10.36
C ARG A 357 25.45 -20.99 10.87
N GLN A 358 24.38 -20.52 11.52
CA GLN A 358 23.30 -21.40 11.97
C GLN A 358 22.66 -22.11 10.79
N SER A 359 22.38 -21.39 9.70
CA SER A 359 21.80 -21.99 8.50
C SER A 359 22.74 -22.98 7.81
N ILE A 360 24.05 -22.72 7.75
CA ILE A 360 25.06 -23.65 7.23
C ILE A 360 25.09 -24.93 8.07
N ALA A 361 25.10 -24.81 9.41
CA ALA A 361 25.09 -25.96 10.30
C ALA A 361 23.82 -26.82 10.12
N LYS A 362 22.65 -26.17 10.02
CA LYS A 362 21.37 -26.85 9.76
C LYS A 362 21.30 -27.49 8.37
N ALA A 363 21.84 -26.85 7.34
CA ALA A 363 21.91 -27.43 6.00
C ALA A 363 22.77 -28.70 5.98
N LYS A 364 23.91 -28.71 6.70
CA LYS A 364 24.75 -29.91 6.89
C LYS A 364 24.01 -31.03 7.60
N GLU A 365 23.34 -30.71 8.71
CA GLU A 365 22.53 -31.65 9.48
C GLU A 365 21.45 -32.30 8.60
N LYS A 366 20.75 -31.50 7.80
CA LYS A 366 19.68 -31.93 6.89
C LYS A 366 20.18 -32.44 5.53
N LYS A 367 21.50 -32.47 5.29
CA LYS A 367 22.14 -32.90 4.03
C LYS A 367 21.63 -32.16 2.78
N ILE A 368 21.48 -30.84 2.87
CA ILE A 368 21.04 -29.96 1.77
C ILE A 368 22.23 -29.16 1.22
N ASP A 369 23.07 -29.82 0.42
CA ASP A 369 24.33 -29.27 -0.12
C ASP A 369 24.17 -27.93 -0.85
N ALA A 370 23.06 -27.74 -1.57
CA ALA A 370 22.81 -26.52 -2.32
C ALA A 370 22.68 -25.29 -1.42
N VAL A 371 21.98 -25.43 -0.28
CA VAL A 371 21.81 -24.37 0.72
C VAL A 371 23.12 -24.11 1.43
N GLU A 372 23.85 -25.16 1.80
CA GLU A 372 25.16 -25.05 2.44
C GLU A 372 26.14 -24.26 1.57
N LYS A 373 26.34 -24.69 0.31
CA LYS A 373 27.28 -24.06 -0.62
C LYS A 373 26.91 -22.59 -0.90
N TYR A 374 25.62 -22.31 -1.06
CA TYR A 374 25.13 -20.96 -1.29
C TYR A 374 25.45 -20.03 -0.10
N ASN A 375 25.17 -20.48 1.13
CA ASN A 375 25.41 -19.68 2.33
C ASN A 375 26.90 -19.57 2.67
N LEU A 376 27.72 -20.59 2.39
CA LEU A 376 29.19 -20.51 2.52
C LEU A 376 29.77 -19.45 1.59
N ASN A 377 29.30 -19.38 0.34
CA ASN A 377 29.73 -18.36 -0.61
C ASN A 377 29.41 -16.95 -0.08
N ILE A 378 28.19 -16.74 0.44
CA ILE A 378 27.82 -15.46 1.04
C ILE A 378 28.71 -15.14 2.25
N LEU A 379 28.86 -16.09 3.18
CA LEU A 379 29.67 -15.91 4.39
C LEU A 379 31.12 -15.52 4.05
N SER A 380 31.71 -16.11 3.00
CA SER A 380 33.06 -15.78 2.53
C SER A 380 33.22 -14.35 2.02
N SER A 381 32.13 -13.73 1.57
CA SER A 381 32.11 -12.36 1.03
C SER A 381 31.52 -11.33 2.01
N LEU A 382 31.08 -11.76 3.18
CA LEU A 382 30.29 -10.96 4.13
C LEU A 382 31.04 -9.72 4.63
N ASP A 383 32.36 -9.83 4.84
CA ASP A 383 33.18 -8.70 5.30
C ASP A 383 33.23 -7.56 4.29
N ASN A 384 33.43 -7.89 3.01
CA ASN A 384 33.41 -6.92 1.93
C ASN A 384 32.02 -6.29 1.77
N TYR A 385 30.98 -7.13 1.82
CA TYR A 385 29.59 -6.66 1.79
C TYR A 385 29.31 -5.67 2.94
N ARG A 386 29.67 -6.03 4.17
CA ARG A 386 29.52 -5.20 5.37
C ARG A 386 30.20 -3.84 5.22
N ALA A 387 31.46 -3.81 4.78
CA ALA A 387 32.19 -2.56 4.60
C ALA A 387 31.52 -1.64 3.56
N LYS A 388 31.11 -2.20 2.42
CA LYS A 388 30.39 -1.46 1.37
C LYS A 388 29.04 -0.94 1.87
N TRP A 389 28.29 -1.77 2.59
CA TRP A 389 26.98 -1.43 3.11
C TRP A 389 27.07 -0.30 4.14
N LEU A 390 27.99 -0.40 5.11
CA LEU A 390 28.17 0.63 6.15
C LEU A 390 28.55 1.99 5.57
N LYS A 391 29.46 2.02 4.58
CA LYS A 391 29.79 3.25 3.86
C LYS A 391 28.59 3.86 3.13
N ALA A 392 27.76 3.03 2.51
CA ALA A 392 26.54 3.50 1.84
C ALA A 392 25.45 3.94 2.85
N TYR A 393 25.40 3.34 4.04
CA TYR A 393 24.54 3.72 5.14
C TYR A 393 24.82 5.13 5.64
N GLU A 394 26.09 5.47 5.87
CA GLU A 394 26.49 6.82 6.28
C GLU A 394 25.96 7.88 5.30
N ASN A 395 26.14 7.67 4.00
CA ASN A 395 25.61 8.56 2.97
C ASN A 395 24.07 8.65 2.95
N ALA A 396 23.39 7.53 3.17
CA ALA A 396 21.93 7.48 3.26
C ALA A 396 21.43 8.24 4.50
N MET A 397 22.11 8.12 5.64
CA MET A 397 21.77 8.81 6.89
C MET A 397 22.08 10.30 6.83
N LEU A 398 23.15 10.74 6.15
CA LEU A 398 23.39 12.16 5.86
C LEU A 398 22.25 12.75 5.01
N SER A 399 21.78 11.99 4.01
CA SER A 399 20.63 12.39 3.19
C SER A 399 19.36 12.51 4.03
N ARG A 400 19.13 11.54 4.93
CA ARG A 400 18.02 11.53 5.88
C ARG A 400 18.06 12.77 6.79
N ALA A 401 19.19 13.02 7.45
CA ALA A 401 19.38 14.13 8.37
C ALA A 401 19.12 15.51 7.73
N SER A 402 19.36 15.64 6.42
CA SER A 402 19.03 16.89 5.68
C SER A 402 17.53 17.23 5.62
N MET A 403 16.65 16.32 6.07
CA MET A 403 15.20 16.44 6.10
C MET A 403 14.63 16.29 7.52
N ASP A 404 15.49 16.24 8.53
CA ASP A 404 15.11 16.21 9.92
C ASP A 404 14.79 17.64 10.36
N LEU A 405 13.54 17.87 10.76
CA LEU A 405 13.09 19.17 11.26
C LEU A 405 12.71 19.10 12.74
N PRO A 406 13.13 20.09 13.54
CA PRO A 406 12.66 20.21 14.91
C PRO A 406 11.16 20.56 14.91
N LEU A 407 10.40 19.89 15.78
CA LEU A 407 9.07 20.31 16.20
C LEU A 407 9.20 20.91 17.61
N PRO A 408 9.25 22.26 17.73
CA PRO A 408 9.48 22.94 18.99
C PRO A 408 8.49 22.54 20.08
N GLU A 409 7.22 22.36 19.71
CA GLU A 409 6.12 22.03 20.63
C GLU A 409 6.23 20.63 21.26
N LYS A 410 7.03 19.72 20.67
CA LYS A 410 7.17 18.33 21.14
C LYS A 410 8.58 17.98 21.59
N ASN A 411 9.51 18.93 21.55
CA ASN A 411 10.95 18.70 21.75
C ASN A 411 11.46 17.46 20.98
N GLN A 412 10.93 17.26 19.76
CA GLN A 412 11.14 16.08 18.93
C GLN A 412 11.58 16.51 17.54
N THR A 413 12.40 15.68 16.90
CA THR A 413 12.79 15.86 15.50
C THR A 413 12.02 14.86 14.63
N ILE A 414 11.37 15.34 13.56
CA ILE A 414 10.65 14.48 12.61
C ILE A 414 11.37 14.46 11.27
N ASN A 415 11.53 13.25 10.71
CA ASN A 415 12.09 13.04 9.38
C ASN A 415 11.04 13.28 8.28
N PHE A 416 11.09 14.41 7.58
CA PHE A 416 10.14 14.74 6.51
C PHE A 416 10.43 14.06 5.15
N PHE A 417 11.43 13.19 5.05
CA PHE A 417 11.85 12.62 3.77
C PHE A 417 10.73 11.83 3.07
N LEU A 418 9.96 11.04 3.82
CA LEU A 418 8.84 10.27 3.28
C LEU A 418 7.72 11.19 2.80
N ALA A 419 7.33 12.19 3.61
CA ALA A 419 6.29 13.15 3.25
C ALA A 419 6.66 13.99 2.00
N TYR A 420 7.90 14.47 1.93
CA TYR A 420 8.44 15.16 0.74
C TYR A 420 8.34 14.27 -0.50
N SER A 421 8.66 12.99 -0.33
CA SER A 421 8.63 12.02 -1.41
C SER A 421 7.18 11.66 -1.82
N SER A 422 6.24 11.55 -0.89
CA SER A 422 4.79 11.43 -1.16
C SER A 422 4.31 12.58 -2.03
N HIS A 423 4.63 13.83 -1.65
CA HIS A 423 4.23 15.00 -2.42
C HIS A 423 4.81 15.00 -3.84
N ARG A 424 6.05 14.52 -4.02
CA ARG A 424 6.63 14.34 -5.35
C ARG A 424 5.90 13.26 -6.16
N LEU A 425 5.54 12.14 -5.56
CA LEU A 425 4.77 11.08 -6.21
C LEU A 425 3.41 11.60 -6.69
N GLN A 426 2.72 12.37 -5.85
CA GLN A 426 1.43 12.99 -6.21
C GLN A 426 1.54 13.92 -7.42
N LYS A 427 2.66 14.63 -7.59
CA LYS A 427 2.92 15.43 -8.80
C LYS A 427 3.05 14.59 -10.06
N TYR A 428 3.63 13.40 -9.97
CA TYR A 428 3.71 12.50 -11.11
C TYR A 428 2.33 11.96 -11.49
N ALA A 429 1.44 11.82 -10.52
CA ALA A 429 0.09 11.33 -10.71
C ALA A 429 -0.95 12.40 -11.07
N SER A 430 -0.62 13.69 -11.03
CA SER A 430 -1.56 14.79 -11.28
C SER A 430 -0.98 15.89 -12.18
N PRO A 431 -1.50 16.06 -13.41
CA PRO A 431 -1.15 17.17 -14.28
C PRO A 431 -1.44 18.54 -13.66
N LEU A 432 -2.52 18.66 -12.88
CA LEU A 432 -2.93 19.92 -12.25
C LEU A 432 -1.96 20.35 -11.13
N LEU A 433 -1.49 19.40 -10.31
CA LEU A 433 -0.46 19.68 -9.30
C LEU A 433 0.91 19.99 -9.93
N ALA A 434 1.21 19.39 -11.08
CA ALA A 434 2.40 19.73 -11.85
C ALA A 434 2.33 21.17 -12.39
N ALA A 435 1.17 21.60 -12.91
CA ALA A 435 0.94 22.96 -13.39
C ALA A 435 1.01 24.01 -12.26
N ASN A 436 0.33 23.77 -11.13
CA ASN A 436 0.36 24.68 -9.97
C ASN A 436 1.78 24.86 -9.41
N HIS A 437 2.60 23.79 -9.42
CA HIS A 437 4.00 23.89 -9.00
C HIS A 437 4.88 24.64 -10.01
N ALA A 438 4.58 24.56 -11.31
CA ALA A 438 5.27 25.36 -12.33
C ALA A 438 4.98 26.85 -12.14
N LEU A 439 3.72 27.21 -11.83
CA LEU A 439 3.33 28.59 -11.49
C LEU A 439 4.02 29.07 -10.21
N LEU A 440 4.07 28.25 -9.15
CA LEU A 440 4.76 28.61 -7.90
C LEU A 440 6.26 28.83 -8.10
N LYS A 441 6.91 28.02 -8.95
CA LYS A 441 8.31 28.21 -9.32
C LYS A 441 8.54 29.53 -10.05
N GLN A 442 7.62 29.93 -10.92
CA GLN A 442 7.69 31.21 -11.62
C GLN A 442 7.53 32.37 -10.63
N ALA A 443 6.60 32.26 -9.69
CA ALA A 443 6.38 33.27 -8.64
C ALA A 443 7.62 33.46 -7.73
N ILE A 444 8.23 32.37 -7.24
CA ILE A 444 9.45 32.46 -6.40
C ILE A 444 10.64 33.00 -7.18
N LYS A 445 10.76 32.64 -8.47
CA LYS A 445 11.79 33.22 -9.34
C LYS A 445 11.57 34.73 -9.51
N ALA A 446 10.32 35.18 -9.61
CA ALA A 446 9.98 36.60 -9.68
C ALA A 446 10.30 37.33 -8.35
N GLU A 447 9.95 36.75 -7.19
CA GLU A 447 10.29 37.30 -5.87
C GLU A 447 11.80 37.44 -5.68
N LYS A 448 12.59 36.40 -5.98
CA LYS A 448 14.06 36.49 -5.90
C LYS A 448 14.66 37.54 -6.83
N THR A 449 14.03 37.75 -8.00
CA THR A 449 14.45 38.79 -8.94
C THR A 449 14.14 40.17 -8.36
N GLN A 450 12.99 40.32 -7.70
CA GLN A 450 12.58 41.54 -7.01
C GLN A 450 13.45 41.85 -5.78
N ASP A 451 13.78 40.85 -4.96
CA ASP A 451 14.70 40.98 -3.82
C ASP A 451 16.10 41.39 -4.29
N SER A 452 16.62 40.76 -5.36
CA SER A 452 17.91 41.14 -5.94
C SER A 452 17.91 42.54 -6.55
N LEU A 453 16.77 43.00 -7.09
CA LEU A 453 16.61 44.38 -7.57
C LEU A 453 16.57 45.37 -6.41
N GLN A 454 15.90 45.03 -5.31
CA GLN A 454 15.86 45.85 -4.10
C GLN A 454 17.22 45.93 -3.40
N GLU A 455 17.97 44.83 -3.30
CA GLU A 455 19.35 44.84 -2.79
C GLU A 455 20.28 45.67 -3.67
N ASN A 456 20.16 45.57 -5.00
CA ASN A 456 20.93 46.40 -5.92
C ASN A 456 20.56 47.89 -5.82
N ILE A 457 19.28 48.22 -5.61
CA ILE A 457 18.83 49.60 -5.39
C ILE A 457 19.35 50.13 -4.05
N ALA A 458 19.30 49.32 -2.98
CA ALA A 458 19.83 49.67 -1.67
C ALA A 458 21.35 49.93 -1.72
N GLN A 459 22.12 49.05 -2.36
CA GLN A 459 23.56 49.25 -2.56
C GLN A 459 23.86 50.49 -3.41
N LYS A 460 23.05 50.78 -4.44
CA LYS A 460 23.25 51.98 -5.27
C LYS A 460 22.94 53.27 -4.51
N ASN A 461 21.96 53.25 -3.61
CA ASN A 461 21.62 54.36 -2.74
C ASN A 461 22.67 54.58 -1.64
N ASP A 462 23.25 53.50 -1.08
CA ASP A 462 24.35 53.60 -0.12
C ASP A 462 25.62 54.17 -0.78
N ILE A 463 25.94 53.76 -2.02
CA ILE A 463 27.07 54.31 -2.78
C ILE A 463 26.85 55.80 -3.10
N GLN A 464 25.61 56.20 -3.42
CA GLN A 464 25.29 57.62 -3.66
C GLN A 464 25.34 58.46 -2.37
N ALA A 465 24.89 57.92 -1.23
CA ALA A 465 24.97 58.60 0.06
C ALA A 465 26.42 58.85 0.51
N VAL A 466 27.32 57.89 0.28
CA VAL A 466 28.75 58.05 0.56
C VAL A 466 29.38 59.12 -0.34
N SER A 467 29.06 59.12 -1.65
CA SER A 467 29.57 60.13 -2.59
C SER A 467 29.03 61.55 -2.38
N ALA A 468 27.86 61.70 -1.76
CA ALA A 468 27.33 63.00 -1.35
C ALA A 468 28.02 63.52 -0.08
N SER A 469 28.35 62.63 0.86
CA SER A 469 29.07 63.01 2.10
C SER A 469 30.54 63.38 1.85
N GLU A 470 31.19 62.80 0.83
CA GLU A 470 32.57 63.15 0.46
C GLU A 470 32.66 64.50 -0.29
N ASN A 471 31.60 64.90 -1.01
CA ASN A 471 31.56 66.20 -1.69
C ASN A 471 31.21 67.37 -0.76
N GLU A 472 30.56 67.14 0.38
CA GLU A 472 30.39 68.19 1.41
C GLU A 472 31.63 68.35 2.29
N ALA A 473 32.44 67.30 2.50
CA ALA A 473 33.70 67.39 3.24
C ALA A 473 34.84 68.09 2.47
N ALA A 474 34.79 68.11 1.13
CA ALA A 474 35.81 68.75 0.28
C ALA A 474 35.60 70.27 0.08
N ALA A 475 34.53 70.87 0.61
CA ALA A 475 34.23 72.29 0.46
C ALA A 475 34.73 73.20 1.61
N PHE A 476 35.36 72.63 2.66
CA PHE A 476 35.93 73.42 3.75
C PHE A 476 37.36 72.99 4.08
N SER A 477 38.33 73.52 3.31
CA SER A 477 39.70 73.70 3.78
C SER A 477 40.10 75.16 3.55
N PRO A 478 40.18 75.99 4.61
CA PRO A 478 40.67 77.35 4.51
C PRO A 478 42.21 77.34 4.42
N LYS A 479 42.74 78.18 3.53
CA LYS A 479 44.16 78.52 3.46
C LYS A 479 44.64 79.10 4.80
N LEU A 480 45.72 78.54 5.34
CA LEU A 480 46.87 79.26 5.91
C LEU A 480 48.08 78.31 5.97
#